data_AF-A0AAE9SJ68-F1
#
_entry.id   AF-A0AAE9SJ68-F1
#
_cell.length_a   1.000
_cell.length_b   1.000
_cell.length_c   1.000
_cell.angle_alpha   90.00
_cell.angle_beta   90.00
_cell.angle_gamma   90.00
#
_symmetry.space_group_name_H-M   'P 1'
#
loop_
_entity.id
_entity.type
_entity.pdbx_description
1 polymer ?
#
loop_
_entity_poly.entity_id
_entity_poly.type
_entity_poly.pdbx_seq_one_letter_code
_entity_poly.pdbx_strand_id
1 'polypeptide(L)'
;METLQRILFLSIIGIMIWACSSSSIKNTSNTPKEEPVVIANDSLEYEIIIIDPGFTTYLNSIAKPEGFYSQQYLENKNRLYVNTWNYRARNPLQFNSNIYENVIDYSPHIDYGYEVNYKLFNYFEFAQRKYRMNLGVGINRWN
;
A
#
# COMPACT_ATOMS: atom_id res chain seq x y z
N MET A 1 21.44 41.16 35.62
CA MET A 1 21.46 39.78 35.10
C MET A 1 20.07 39.34 34.63
N GLU A 2 19.01 39.67 35.39
CA GLU A 2 17.60 39.39 35.05
C GLU A 2 17.13 39.89 33.67
N THR A 3 17.57 41.07 33.23
CA THR A 3 17.17 41.66 31.95
C THR A 3 17.82 40.96 30.75
N LEU A 4 19.07 40.52 30.90
CA LEU A 4 19.81 39.78 29.86
C LEU A 4 19.21 38.39 29.64
N GLN A 5 18.80 37.72 30.71
CA GLN A 5 18.15 36.41 30.66
C GLN A 5 16.78 36.46 29.96
N ARG A 6 16.01 37.53 30.17
CA ARG A 6 14.74 37.76 29.45
C ARG A 6 14.92 38.00 27.95
N ILE A 7 15.97 38.73 27.55
CA ILE A 7 16.29 38.98 26.14
C ILE A 7 16.74 37.68 25.45
N LEU A 8 17.58 36.87 26.12
CA LEU A 8 17.99 35.56 25.61
C LEU A 8 16.79 34.64 25.39
N PHE A 9 15.84 34.60 26.34
CA PHE A 9 14.64 33.78 26.23
C PHE A 9 13.75 34.20 25.04
N LEU A 10 13.58 35.50 24.80
CA LEU A 10 12.81 36.00 23.66
C LEU A 10 13.48 35.70 22.31
N SER A 11 14.82 35.70 22.24
CA SER A 11 15.54 35.36 21.01
C SER A 11 15.35 33.90 20.60
N ILE A 12 15.34 32.98 21.57
CA ILE A 12 15.17 31.53 21.34
C ILE A 12 13.77 31.22 20.81
N ILE A 13 12.75 31.89 21.34
CA ILE A 13 11.36 31.73 20.89
C ILE A 13 11.20 32.26 19.46
N GLY A 14 11.87 33.36 19.10
CA GLY A 14 11.84 33.91 17.74
C GLY A 14 12.44 32.96 16.69
N ILE A 15 13.55 32.27 17.03
CA ILE A 15 14.21 31.32 16.13
C ILE A 15 13.34 30.08 15.88
N MET A 16 12.63 29.59 16.90
CA MET A 16 11.73 28.44 16.77
C MET A 16 10.57 28.71 15.80
N ILE A 17 10.08 29.96 15.73
CA ILE A 17 8.98 30.33 14.83
C ILE A 17 9.45 30.45 13.37
N TRP A 18 10.72 30.84 13.14
CA TRP A 18 11.27 30.99 11.79
C TRP A 18 11.66 29.66 11.12
N ALA A 19 11.85 28.60 11.90
CA ALA A 19 12.22 27.28 11.38
C ALA A 19 11.09 26.53 10.64
N CYS A 20 9.85 27.05 10.67
CA CYS A 20 8.72 26.44 9.99
C CYS A 20 8.51 27.07 8.59
N SER A 21 9.42 26.80 7.65
CA SER A 21 9.15 27.04 6.22
C SER A 21 8.78 25.72 5.54
N SER A 22 7.51 25.59 5.15
CA SER A 22 7.05 24.46 4.35
C SER A 22 7.48 24.69 2.90
N SER A 23 8.26 23.76 2.36
CA SER A 23 8.62 23.77 0.94
C SER A 23 7.40 23.38 0.11
N SER A 24 6.95 24.24 -0.80
CA SER A 24 5.89 23.88 -1.75
C SER A 24 6.38 22.76 -2.66
N ILE A 25 5.67 21.62 -2.65
CA ILE A 25 5.94 20.49 -3.55
C ILE A 25 5.65 20.96 -4.97
N LYS A 26 6.71 21.20 -5.76
CA LYS A 26 6.59 21.37 -7.21
C LYS A 26 6.21 20.01 -7.80
N ASN A 27 4.95 19.86 -8.18
CA ASN A 27 4.49 18.75 -9.00
C ASN A 27 5.03 18.93 -10.43
N THR A 28 6.30 18.61 -10.64
CA THR A 28 6.82 18.37 -12.00
C THR A 28 6.17 17.08 -12.49
N SER A 29 5.20 17.22 -13.39
CA SER A 29 4.48 16.14 -14.07
C SER A 29 5.34 15.40 -15.09
N ASN A 30 6.56 15.01 -14.68
CA ASN A 30 7.39 14.02 -15.37
C ASN A 30 7.65 12.89 -14.37
N THR A 31 6.59 12.32 -13.80
CA THR A 31 6.72 11.06 -13.07
C THR A 31 7.05 9.98 -14.10
N PRO A 32 8.24 9.35 -14.07
CA PRO A 32 8.47 8.17 -14.88
C PRO A 32 7.36 7.17 -14.60
N LYS A 33 6.80 6.55 -15.66
CA LYS A 33 5.80 5.50 -15.51
C LYS A 33 6.43 4.40 -14.66
N GLU A 34 5.77 4.06 -13.55
CA GLU A 34 6.20 3.00 -12.67
C GLU A 34 6.18 1.67 -13.43
N GLU A 35 7.27 0.92 -13.36
CA GLU A 35 7.34 -0.40 -13.97
C GLU A 35 6.38 -1.35 -13.24
N PRO A 36 5.62 -2.19 -13.96
CA PRO A 36 4.75 -3.18 -13.34
C PRO A 36 5.55 -4.10 -12.41
N VAL A 37 5.00 -4.38 -11.22
CA VAL A 37 5.55 -5.42 -10.37
C VAL A 37 5.05 -6.75 -10.91
N VAL A 38 5.94 -7.47 -11.58
CA VAL A 38 5.70 -8.84 -12.03
C VAL A 38 5.96 -9.80 -10.88
N ILE A 39 5.00 -10.70 -10.66
CA ILE A 39 5.04 -11.74 -9.66
C ILE A 39 4.92 -13.06 -10.42
N ALA A 40 6.05 -13.70 -10.69
CA ALA A 40 6.10 -15.03 -11.26
C ALA A 40 6.84 -15.95 -10.29
N ASN A 41 6.43 -17.21 -10.24
CA ASN A 41 7.20 -18.27 -9.61
C ASN A 41 7.77 -19.11 -10.75
N ASP A 42 9.10 -19.27 -10.79
CA ASP A 42 9.82 -19.94 -11.89
C ASP A 42 9.36 -21.38 -12.15
N SER A 43 8.62 -21.99 -11.21
CA SER A 43 8.05 -23.35 -11.33
C SER A 43 6.55 -23.39 -11.65
N LEU A 44 5.86 -22.25 -11.70
CA LEU A 44 4.40 -22.17 -11.84
C LEU A 44 4.00 -21.40 -13.09
N GLU A 45 2.93 -21.84 -13.73
CA GLU A 45 2.34 -21.22 -14.93
C GLU A 45 1.58 -19.91 -14.65
N TYR A 46 1.66 -19.38 -13.42
CA TYR A 46 0.82 -18.29 -12.96
C TYR A 46 1.62 -17.02 -12.69
N GLU A 47 1.24 -15.95 -13.37
CA GLU A 47 1.83 -14.61 -13.26
C GLU A 47 0.77 -13.62 -12.75
N ILE A 48 1.10 -12.84 -11.74
CA ILE A 48 0.30 -11.68 -11.32
C ILE A 48 1.07 -10.42 -11.67
N ILE A 49 0.49 -9.61 -12.56
CA ILE A 49 1.06 -8.32 -12.96
C ILE A 49 0.28 -7.21 -12.26
N ILE A 50 0.97 -6.40 -11.46
CA ILE A 50 0.37 -5.30 -10.72
C ILE A 50 0.84 -3.98 -11.33
N ILE A 51 -0.11 -3.24 -11.91
CA ILE A 51 0.13 -1.98 -12.65
C ILE A 51 -0.52 -0.80 -11.91
N ASP A 52 -0.42 -0.79 -10.58
CA ASP A 52 -1.06 0.22 -9.74
C ASP A 52 -0.03 1.24 -9.21
N PRO A 53 -0.07 2.51 -9.65
CA PRO A 53 0.93 3.50 -9.26
C PRO A 53 0.99 3.70 -7.75
N GLY A 54 2.19 3.64 -7.20
CA GLY A 54 2.52 3.74 -5.79
C GLY A 54 2.74 2.38 -5.12
N PHE A 55 2.45 1.26 -5.78
CA PHE A 55 2.60 -0.06 -5.17
C PHE A 55 4.06 -0.42 -4.91
N THR A 56 4.98 -0.14 -5.84
CA THR A 56 6.43 -0.38 -5.63
C THR A 56 6.95 0.45 -4.48
N THR A 57 6.50 1.71 -4.38
CA THR A 57 6.88 2.57 -3.25
C THR A 57 6.35 2.01 -1.94
N TYR A 58 5.09 1.56 -1.92
CA TYR A 58 4.49 0.92 -0.75
C TYR A 58 5.28 -0.31 -0.31
N LEU A 59 5.63 -1.19 -1.25
CA LEU A 59 6.36 -2.43 -0.97
C LEU A 59 7.73 -2.14 -0.34
N ASN A 60 8.42 -1.12 -0.83
CA ASN A 60 9.75 -0.76 -0.36
C ASN A 60 9.78 0.06 0.94
N SER A 61 8.71 0.81 1.25
CA SER A 61 8.73 1.80 2.34
C SER A 61 7.73 1.54 3.48
N ILE A 62 6.67 0.78 3.22
CA ILE A 62 5.54 0.63 4.16
C ILE A 62 5.28 -0.85 4.49
N ALA A 63 5.41 -1.73 3.51
CA ALA A 63 5.22 -3.16 3.72
C ALA A 63 6.20 -3.69 4.78
N LYS A 64 5.75 -4.70 5.54
CA LYS A 64 6.66 -5.43 6.42
C LYS A 64 7.62 -6.25 5.56
N PRO A 65 8.90 -6.39 5.95
CA PRO A 65 9.86 -7.14 5.16
C PRO A 65 9.40 -8.58 4.96
N GLU A 66 9.87 -9.20 3.88
CA GLU A 66 9.67 -10.62 3.63
C GLU A 66 10.12 -11.47 4.82
N GLY A 67 9.40 -12.56 5.09
CA GLY A 67 9.59 -13.41 6.26
C GLY A 67 8.86 -12.94 7.51
N PHE A 68 8.33 -11.72 7.56
CA PHE A 68 7.55 -11.24 8.72
C PHE A 68 6.24 -12.02 8.93
N TYR A 69 5.53 -12.31 7.84
CA TYR A 69 4.30 -13.11 7.86
C TYR A 69 4.62 -14.56 7.50
N SER A 70 3.93 -15.52 8.13
CA SER A 70 3.98 -16.92 7.71
C SER A 70 3.22 -17.12 6.39
N GLN A 71 3.63 -18.11 5.59
CA GLN A 71 2.93 -18.46 4.35
C GLN A 71 1.44 -18.73 4.61
N GLN A 72 1.14 -19.55 5.63
CA GLN A 72 -0.24 -19.86 6.00
C GLN A 72 -1.07 -18.62 6.36
N TYR A 73 -0.46 -17.60 6.98
CA TYR A 73 -1.15 -16.34 7.25
C TYR A 73 -1.51 -15.62 5.95
N LEU A 74 -0.54 -15.51 5.04
CA LEU A 74 -0.71 -14.84 3.75
C LEU A 74 -1.78 -15.53 2.90
N GLU A 75 -1.72 -16.86 2.76
CA GLU A 75 -2.70 -17.64 1.99
C GLU A 75 -4.12 -17.48 2.54
N ASN A 76 -4.27 -17.49 3.87
CA ASN A 76 -5.56 -17.30 4.52
C ASN A 76 -6.14 -15.92 4.25
N LYS A 77 -5.30 -14.87 4.27
CA LYS A 77 -5.72 -13.50 3.97
C LYS A 77 -6.03 -13.32 2.49
N ASN A 78 -5.18 -13.83 1.61
CA ASN A 78 -5.37 -13.76 0.17
C ASN A 78 -6.67 -14.41 -0.27
N ARG A 79 -6.99 -15.61 0.26
CA ARG A 79 -8.27 -16.27 -0.02
C ARG A 79 -9.48 -15.38 0.30
N LEU A 80 -9.45 -14.70 1.44
CA LEU A 80 -10.53 -13.79 1.84
C LEU A 80 -10.58 -12.55 0.93
N TYR A 81 -9.44 -11.90 0.71
CA TYR A 81 -9.35 -10.67 -0.07
C TYR A 81 -9.70 -10.89 -1.55
N VAL A 82 -9.23 -11.98 -2.15
CA VAL A 82 -9.56 -12.36 -3.53
C VAL A 82 -11.05 -12.60 -3.69
N ASN A 83 -11.72 -13.24 -2.73
CA ASN A 83 -13.17 -13.45 -2.80
C ASN A 83 -13.92 -12.11 -2.90
N THR A 84 -13.64 -11.19 -1.96
CA THR A 84 -14.26 -9.86 -1.96
C THR A 84 -13.91 -9.05 -3.20
N TRP A 85 -12.63 -9.08 -3.62
CA TRP A 85 -12.16 -8.40 -4.83
C TRP A 85 -12.92 -8.89 -6.07
N ASN A 86 -12.98 -10.21 -6.27
CA ASN A 86 -13.65 -10.83 -7.41
C ASN A 86 -15.16 -10.60 -7.40
N TYR A 87 -15.80 -10.57 -6.22
CA TYR A 87 -17.18 -10.16 -6.11
C TYR A 87 -17.37 -8.73 -6.63
N ARG A 88 -16.49 -7.79 -6.26
CA ARG A 88 -16.60 -6.39 -6.70
C ARG A 88 -16.28 -6.20 -8.18
N ALA A 89 -15.24 -6.85 -8.68
CA ALA A 89 -14.85 -6.83 -10.09
C ALA A 89 -15.99 -7.32 -11.02
N ARG A 90 -16.77 -8.31 -10.58
CA ARG A 90 -17.92 -8.83 -11.34
C ARG A 90 -19.18 -7.97 -11.26
N ASN A 91 -19.21 -6.95 -10.40
CA ASN A 91 -20.38 -6.10 -10.17
C ASN A 91 -20.08 -4.62 -10.50
N PRO A 92 -19.73 -4.29 -11.76
CA PRO A 92 -19.31 -2.93 -12.15
C PRO A 92 -20.41 -1.87 -12.04
N LEU A 93 -21.68 -2.29 -11.95
CA LEU A 93 -22.80 -1.36 -11.69
C LEU A 93 -22.81 -0.85 -10.25
N GLN A 94 -22.21 -1.59 -9.31
CA GLN A 94 -22.16 -1.23 -7.89
C GLN A 94 -20.76 -0.75 -7.45
N PHE A 95 -19.70 -1.22 -8.11
CA PHE A 95 -18.32 -0.93 -7.75
C PHE A 95 -17.57 -0.27 -8.90
N ASN A 96 -16.64 0.62 -8.56
CA ASN A 96 -15.87 1.37 -9.55
C ASN A 96 -14.91 0.45 -10.33
N SER A 97 -15.17 0.26 -11.62
CA SER A 97 -14.34 -0.55 -12.52
C SER A 97 -12.90 -0.06 -12.67
N ASN A 98 -12.63 1.22 -12.40
CA ASN A 98 -11.26 1.77 -12.40
C ASN A 98 -10.44 1.32 -11.18
N ILE A 99 -11.06 0.65 -10.21
CA ILE A 99 -10.39 0.06 -9.05
C ILE A 99 -10.33 -1.46 -9.19
N TYR A 100 -11.44 -2.08 -9.59
CA TYR A 100 -11.55 -3.53 -9.72
C TYR A 100 -11.54 -3.92 -11.20
N GLU A 101 -10.35 -3.96 -11.79
CA GLU A 101 -10.21 -4.21 -13.23
C GLU A 101 -10.39 -5.69 -13.59
N ASN A 102 -9.63 -6.58 -12.94
CA ASN A 102 -9.56 -8.00 -13.29
C ASN A 102 -9.98 -8.91 -12.12
N VAL A 103 -10.58 -10.03 -12.47
CA VAL A 103 -10.80 -11.17 -11.57
C VAL A 103 -9.48 -11.91 -11.39
N ILE A 104 -9.17 -12.27 -10.16
CA ILE A 104 -7.96 -12.99 -9.79
C ILE A 104 -8.31 -14.46 -9.63
N ASP A 105 -7.71 -15.33 -10.44
CA ASP A 105 -7.88 -16.78 -10.33
C ASP A 105 -6.92 -17.36 -9.27
N TYR A 106 -7.37 -17.36 -8.02
CA TYR A 106 -6.61 -17.84 -6.87
C TYR A 106 -7.28 -19.09 -6.29
N SER A 107 -6.62 -20.24 -6.44
CA SER A 107 -7.09 -21.53 -5.92
C SER A 107 -6.42 -21.86 -4.58
N PRO A 108 -7.18 -22.18 -3.52
CA PRO A 108 -6.59 -22.57 -2.23
C PRO A 108 -5.91 -23.95 -2.25
N HIS A 109 -5.99 -24.68 -3.36
CA HIS A 109 -5.37 -26.01 -3.52
C HIS A 109 -4.04 -25.96 -4.29
N ILE A 110 -3.63 -24.77 -4.75
CA ILE A 110 -2.37 -24.56 -5.46
C ILE A 110 -1.40 -23.86 -4.52
N ASP A 111 -0.19 -24.41 -4.40
CA ASP A 111 0.89 -23.73 -3.70
C ASP A 111 1.57 -22.75 -4.65
N TYR A 112 1.22 -21.48 -4.51
CA TYR A 112 1.82 -20.39 -5.31
C TYR A 112 3.24 -20.01 -4.84
N GLY A 113 3.67 -20.54 -3.70
CA GLY A 113 4.90 -20.14 -3.03
C GLY A 113 4.74 -18.86 -2.22
N TYR A 114 5.76 -18.60 -1.40
CA TYR A 114 5.76 -17.50 -0.44
C TYR A 114 5.69 -16.13 -1.11
N GLU A 115 6.53 -15.89 -2.12
CA GLU A 115 6.70 -14.58 -2.74
C GLU A 115 5.42 -14.10 -3.41
N VAL A 116 4.73 -14.99 -4.14
CA VAL A 116 3.44 -14.69 -4.77
C VAL A 116 2.41 -14.31 -3.72
N ASN A 117 2.30 -15.11 -2.66
CA ASN A 117 1.38 -14.84 -1.58
C ASN A 117 1.70 -13.53 -0.85
N TYR A 118 2.97 -13.23 -0.64
CA TYR A 118 3.44 -12.02 0.03
C TYR A 118 3.12 -10.77 -0.79
N LYS A 119 3.44 -10.75 -2.08
CA LYS A 119 3.21 -9.59 -2.94
C LYS A 119 1.70 -9.36 -3.17
N LEU A 120 0.92 -10.43 -3.38
CA LEU A 120 -0.55 -10.34 -3.50
C LEU A 120 -1.20 -9.79 -2.22
N PHE A 121 -0.78 -10.26 -1.05
CA PHE A 121 -1.27 -9.76 0.23
C PHE A 121 -0.99 -8.26 0.39
N ASN A 122 0.25 -7.84 0.13
CA ASN A 122 0.65 -6.45 0.25
C ASN A 122 -0.08 -5.56 -0.75
N TYR A 123 -0.40 -6.06 -1.94
CA TYR A 123 -1.22 -5.33 -2.89
C TYR A 123 -2.62 -5.04 -2.35
N PHE A 124 -3.28 -6.02 -1.73
CA PHE A 124 -4.57 -5.78 -1.10
C PHE A 124 -4.49 -4.80 0.07
N GLU A 125 -3.45 -4.87 0.90
CA GLU A 125 -3.24 -3.89 1.97
C GLU A 125 -2.99 -2.48 1.43
N PHE A 126 -2.23 -2.35 0.34
CA PHE A 126 -2.03 -1.11 -0.39
C PHE A 126 -3.35 -0.57 -0.97
N ALA A 127 -4.10 -1.39 -1.68
CA ALA A 127 -5.35 -1.01 -2.33
C ALA A 127 -6.38 -0.55 -1.29
N GLN A 128 -6.49 -1.24 -0.15
CA GLN A 128 -7.36 -0.82 0.95
C GLN A 128 -7.01 0.57 1.49
N ARG A 129 -5.71 0.89 1.61
CA ARG A 129 -5.23 2.23 2.01
C ARG A 129 -5.53 3.29 0.97
N LYS A 130 -5.11 3.02 -0.27
CA LYS A 130 -5.18 3.95 -1.40
C LYS A 130 -6.63 4.34 -1.71
N TYR A 131 -7.51 3.34 -1.77
CA TYR A 131 -8.91 3.54 -2.16
C TYR A 131 -9.87 3.61 -0.98
N ARG A 132 -9.36 3.65 0.27
CA ARG A 132 -10.17 3.71 1.50
C ARG A 132 -11.27 2.65 1.54
N MET A 133 -10.93 1.44 1.09
CA MET A 133 -11.84 0.30 1.04
C MET A 133 -11.46 -0.76 2.09
N ASN A 134 -12.35 -1.74 2.26
CA ASN A 134 -12.13 -2.90 3.11
C ASN A 134 -12.46 -4.17 2.32
N LEU A 135 -11.54 -5.12 2.31
CA LEU A 135 -11.68 -6.42 1.63
C LEU A 135 -11.86 -7.58 2.61
N GLY A 136 -11.65 -7.35 3.90
CA GLY A 136 -11.77 -8.35 4.96
C GLY A 136 -13.05 -8.24 5.79
N VAL A 137 -13.11 -9.06 6.84
CA VAL A 137 -14.16 -9.00 7.86
C VAL A 137 -13.65 -8.14 9.02
N GLY A 138 -14.25 -6.97 9.25
CA GLY A 138 -13.91 -6.09 10.38
C GLY A 138 -14.06 -4.60 10.11
N ILE A 139 -13.80 -3.78 11.13
CA ILE A 139 -13.87 -2.31 11.08
C ILE A 139 -12.70 -1.76 10.24
N ASN A 140 -12.94 -0.70 9.48
CA ASN A 140 -11.94 0.00 8.68
C ASN A 140 -10.74 0.42 9.55
N ARG A 141 -9.53 0.04 9.15
CA ARG A 141 -8.29 0.31 9.90
C ARG A 141 -7.70 1.70 9.64
N TRP A 142 -8.50 2.60 9.07
CA TRP A 142 -8.07 3.87 8.49
C TRP A 142 -8.68 5.06 9.23
N ASN A 143 -8.51 5.11 10.55
CA ASN A 143 -8.76 6.29 11.38
C ASN A 143 -7.42 6.80 11.94
#